data_AF-A0A821XSC7-F1
#
_entry.id   AF-A0A821XSC7-F1
#
_cell.length_a   1.000
_cell.length_b   1.000
_cell.length_c   1.000
_cell.angle_alpha   90.00
_cell.angle_beta   90.00
_cell.angle_gamma   90.00
#
_symmetry.space_group_name_H-M   'P 1'
#
loop_
_entity.id
_entity.type
_entity.pdbx_description
1 polymer ?
#
loop_
_entity_poly.entity_id
_entity_poly.type
_entity_poly.pdbx_seq_one_letter_code
_entity_poly.pdbx_strand_id
1 'polypeptide(L)'
;MGIRHDGTAWPNVGKSKKTTYGGVSGNAIRPIALKAVSAIARALPGFPILATGGIDSADSGMQFLYAGASALQVCSAVQNQDFTLIDDYVTGLQALLYLKSLGLEGWDGQSPPTPKHQKGKTILVKDLIGAKLPVFGEYRKQRNEITQKYFKEADILDEQFKPEPVRPARRPQAPIPRVADVRGVALDRITEYKHLDPREPAVAIIDDDLCVNCGKCYMTCNDSGYQAITFDPVTHIPYITEDCTGCTLCVSVCPIIDCITMVPRTTQYSIKRGLTKQIMDENASALGIVQ
;
A
#
# COMPACT_ATOMS: atom_id res chain seq x y z
N MET A 1 21.50 -15.97 -0.65
CA MET A 1 22.59 -15.67 -1.61
C MET A 1 23.46 -14.61 -0.98
N GLY A 2 24.76 -14.82 -0.85
CA GLY A 2 25.64 -13.85 -0.20
C GLY A 2 27.04 -14.38 0.07
N ILE A 3 27.84 -13.57 0.74
CA ILE A 3 29.21 -13.89 1.15
C ILE A 3 29.23 -14.04 2.68
N ARG A 4 29.85 -15.10 3.18
CA ARG A 4 30.05 -15.35 4.61
C ARG A 4 31.16 -14.45 5.16
N HIS A 5 31.26 -14.35 6.48
CA HIS A 5 32.32 -13.55 7.13
C HIS A 5 33.75 -14.05 6.83
N ASP A 6 33.92 -15.32 6.45
CA ASP A 6 35.20 -15.89 6.01
C ASP A 6 35.51 -15.62 4.53
N GLY A 7 34.69 -14.82 3.83
CA GLY A 7 34.83 -14.49 2.42
C GLY A 7 34.30 -15.56 1.46
N THR A 8 33.84 -16.71 1.95
CA THR A 8 33.30 -17.77 1.09
C THR A 8 31.85 -17.49 0.70
N ALA A 9 31.48 -17.82 -0.54
CA ALA A 9 30.13 -17.58 -1.04
C ALA A 9 29.12 -18.64 -0.54
N TRP A 10 27.83 -18.30 -0.57
CA TRP A 10 26.72 -19.23 -0.44
C TRP A 10 25.69 -19.04 -1.57
N PRO A 11 25.46 -20.06 -2.43
CA PRO A 11 26.03 -21.40 -2.37
C PRO A 11 27.51 -21.46 -2.81
N ASN A 12 28.19 -22.54 -2.45
CA ASN A 12 29.53 -22.87 -2.95
C ASN A 12 29.63 -24.35 -3.33
N VAL A 13 30.57 -24.69 -4.20
CA VAL A 13 30.75 -26.03 -4.79
C VAL A 13 32.19 -26.51 -4.64
N GLY A 14 32.34 -27.78 -4.24
CA GLY A 14 33.62 -28.48 -4.14
C GLY A 14 34.51 -28.00 -2.99
N LYS A 15 35.68 -28.65 -2.86
CA LYS A 15 36.65 -28.36 -1.78
C LYS A 15 37.18 -26.91 -1.81
N SER A 16 37.26 -26.32 -2.99
CA SER A 16 37.72 -24.94 -3.20
C SER A 16 36.63 -23.90 -2.92
N LYS A 17 35.41 -24.32 -2.53
CA LYS A 17 34.27 -23.44 -2.19
C LYS A 17 34.01 -22.34 -3.23
N LYS A 18 34.12 -22.68 -4.52
CA LYS A 18 33.86 -21.72 -5.62
C LYS A 18 32.36 -21.56 -5.88
N THR A 19 31.98 -20.45 -6.49
CA THR A 19 30.62 -20.19 -6.96
C THR A 19 30.66 -19.48 -8.32
N THR A 20 29.51 -19.34 -8.97
CA THR A 20 29.31 -18.50 -10.15
C THR A 20 28.01 -17.71 -10.00
N TYR A 21 27.72 -16.77 -10.89
CA TYR A 21 26.45 -16.05 -10.88
C TYR A 21 25.28 -17.02 -11.08
N GLY A 22 24.25 -16.87 -10.26
CA GLY A 22 22.99 -17.62 -10.36
C GLY A 22 21.81 -16.75 -10.75
N GLY A 23 20.67 -17.37 -11.00
CA GLY A 23 19.39 -16.68 -11.20
C GLY A 23 18.67 -16.43 -9.88
N VAL A 24 18.18 -15.22 -9.66
CA VAL A 24 17.28 -14.89 -8.55
C VAL A 24 15.84 -15.10 -9.00
N SER A 25 15.02 -15.73 -8.17
CA SER A 25 13.59 -15.98 -8.42
C SER A 25 12.72 -15.50 -7.24
N GLY A 26 11.41 -15.71 -7.33
CA GLY A 26 10.47 -15.38 -6.26
C GLY A 26 10.05 -13.91 -6.21
N ASN A 27 9.43 -13.52 -5.10
CA ASN A 27 8.77 -12.21 -4.96
C ASN A 27 9.72 -11.02 -5.12
N ALA A 28 11.00 -11.21 -4.81
CA ALA A 28 12.03 -10.18 -4.95
C ALA A 28 12.17 -9.67 -6.40
N ILE A 29 11.89 -10.50 -7.40
CA ILE A 29 11.97 -10.11 -8.82
C ILE A 29 10.61 -9.72 -9.43
N ARG A 30 9.51 -9.79 -8.66
CA ARG A 30 8.16 -9.45 -9.16
C ARG A 30 8.08 -8.06 -9.79
N PRO A 31 8.68 -6.99 -9.22
CA PRO A 31 8.66 -5.67 -9.86
C PRO A 31 9.35 -5.64 -11.23
N ILE A 32 10.45 -6.41 -11.39
CA ILE A 32 11.18 -6.53 -12.67
C ILE A 32 10.31 -7.25 -13.70
N ALA A 33 9.66 -8.35 -13.29
CA ALA A 33 8.77 -9.13 -14.14
C ALA A 33 7.53 -8.33 -14.58
N LEU A 34 6.87 -7.61 -13.66
CA LEU A 34 5.72 -6.75 -13.99
C LEU A 34 6.09 -5.64 -14.98
N LYS A 35 7.27 -5.01 -14.80
CA LYS A 35 7.80 -4.02 -15.75
C LYS A 35 8.05 -4.64 -17.13
N ALA A 36 8.64 -5.84 -17.19
CA ALA A 36 8.89 -6.52 -18.46
C ALA A 36 7.59 -6.88 -19.20
N VAL A 37 6.63 -7.48 -18.49
CA VAL A 37 5.33 -7.87 -19.05
C VAL A 37 4.57 -6.66 -19.59
N SER A 38 4.43 -5.60 -18.79
CA SER A 38 3.72 -4.38 -19.21
C SER A 38 4.43 -3.66 -20.37
N ALA A 39 5.77 -3.59 -20.36
CA ALA A 39 6.50 -2.98 -21.46
C ALA A 39 6.32 -3.75 -22.78
N ILE A 40 6.39 -5.08 -22.76
CA ILE A 40 6.16 -5.91 -23.94
C ILE A 40 4.71 -5.78 -24.41
N ALA A 41 3.74 -5.83 -23.49
CA ALA A 41 2.32 -5.72 -23.82
C ALA A 41 1.98 -4.37 -24.45
N ARG A 42 2.61 -3.27 -23.99
CA ARG A 42 2.47 -1.94 -24.61
C ARG A 42 3.14 -1.86 -25.99
N ALA A 43 4.33 -2.44 -26.14
CA ALA A 43 5.09 -2.40 -27.38
C ALA A 43 4.49 -3.30 -28.47
N LEU A 44 3.88 -4.42 -28.09
CA LEU A 44 3.31 -5.42 -28.99
C LEU A 44 1.87 -5.78 -28.57
N PRO A 45 0.89 -4.90 -28.83
CA PRO A 45 -0.50 -5.15 -28.46
C PRO A 45 -1.02 -6.47 -29.05
N GLY A 46 -1.61 -7.31 -28.20
CA GLY A 46 -2.18 -8.61 -28.59
C GLY A 46 -1.17 -9.76 -28.67
N PHE A 47 0.13 -9.50 -28.53
CA PHE A 47 1.15 -10.56 -28.50
C PHE A 47 0.97 -11.45 -27.24
N PRO A 48 0.86 -12.78 -27.37
CA PRO A 48 0.69 -13.67 -26.22
C PRO A 48 1.91 -13.64 -25.29
N ILE A 49 1.69 -13.29 -24.02
CA ILE A 49 2.72 -13.27 -22.98
C ILE A 49 2.41 -14.32 -21.91
N LEU A 50 3.37 -15.19 -21.62
CA LEU A 50 3.34 -16.10 -20.47
C LEU A 50 4.19 -15.48 -19.37
N ALA A 51 3.55 -14.96 -18.32
CA ALA A 51 4.26 -14.28 -17.24
C ALA A 51 4.91 -15.27 -16.27
N THR A 52 6.09 -14.92 -15.78
CA THR A 52 6.81 -15.64 -14.71
C THR A 52 7.62 -14.63 -13.89
N GLY A 53 7.78 -14.89 -12.60
CA GLY A 53 8.56 -14.04 -11.69
C GLY A 53 7.77 -13.55 -10.49
N GLY A 54 7.78 -14.34 -9.42
CA GLY A 54 7.20 -13.95 -8.13
C GLY A 54 5.67 -13.99 -8.06
N ILE A 55 5.01 -14.80 -8.89
CA ILE A 55 3.57 -15.11 -8.75
C ILE A 55 3.42 -16.13 -7.62
N ASP A 56 2.60 -15.80 -6.63
CA ASP A 56 2.45 -16.57 -5.40
C ASP A 56 1.02 -16.61 -4.84
N SER A 57 0.06 -15.93 -5.48
CA SER A 57 -1.33 -15.83 -5.07
C SER A 57 -2.21 -15.48 -6.26
N ALA A 58 -3.54 -15.62 -6.10
CA ALA A 58 -4.49 -15.11 -7.08
C ALA A 58 -4.39 -13.60 -7.30
N ASP A 59 -4.12 -12.83 -6.24
CA ASP A 59 -3.92 -11.37 -6.30
C ASP A 59 -2.71 -11.03 -7.19
N SER A 60 -1.53 -11.57 -6.86
CA SER A 60 -0.32 -11.31 -7.65
C SER A 60 -0.46 -11.82 -9.09
N GLY A 61 -1.17 -12.93 -9.31
CA GLY A 61 -1.55 -13.40 -10.64
C GLY A 61 -2.44 -12.41 -11.40
N MET A 62 -3.45 -11.85 -10.75
CA MET A 62 -4.34 -10.83 -11.32
C MET A 62 -3.57 -9.58 -11.76
N GLN A 63 -2.55 -9.17 -11.01
CA GLN A 63 -1.68 -8.05 -11.40
C GLN A 63 -0.96 -8.30 -12.74
N PHE A 64 -0.49 -9.52 -13.00
CA PHE A 64 0.12 -9.88 -14.28
C PHE A 64 -0.88 -9.93 -15.43
N LEU A 65 -2.10 -10.39 -15.17
CA LEU A 65 -3.20 -10.31 -16.16
C LEU A 65 -3.50 -8.85 -16.51
N TYR A 66 -3.66 -7.99 -15.51
CA TYR A 66 -3.85 -6.55 -15.70
C TYR A 66 -2.69 -5.91 -16.47
N ALA A 67 -1.46 -6.39 -16.28
CA ALA A 67 -0.26 -5.96 -17.00
C ALA A 67 -0.15 -6.54 -18.43
N GLY A 68 -1.07 -7.40 -18.87
CA GLY A 68 -1.14 -7.90 -20.26
C GLY A 68 -0.78 -9.37 -20.46
N ALA A 69 -0.45 -10.11 -19.40
CA ALA A 69 -0.19 -11.55 -19.51
C ALA A 69 -1.44 -12.35 -19.90
N SER A 70 -1.24 -13.46 -20.61
CA SER A 70 -2.32 -14.40 -20.98
C SER A 70 -2.31 -15.68 -20.14
N ALA A 71 -1.15 -16.06 -19.61
CA ALA A 71 -1.00 -17.19 -18.69
C ALA A 71 0.08 -16.89 -17.65
N LEU A 72 0.02 -17.62 -16.54
CA LEU A 72 0.81 -17.38 -15.33
C LEU A 72 1.63 -18.64 -15.01
N GLN A 73 2.95 -18.54 -15.00
CA GLN A 73 3.86 -19.61 -14.60
C GLN A 73 4.32 -19.42 -13.16
N VAL A 74 4.46 -20.53 -12.43
CA VAL A 74 4.82 -20.52 -11.00
C VAL A 74 5.98 -21.48 -10.76
N CYS A 75 6.93 -21.06 -9.92
CA CYS A 75 8.08 -21.88 -9.52
C CYS A 75 8.37 -21.68 -8.02
N SER A 76 8.83 -20.50 -7.62
CA SER A 76 9.27 -20.24 -6.24
C SER A 76 8.17 -20.40 -5.19
N ALA A 77 6.91 -20.12 -5.52
CA ALA A 77 5.81 -20.33 -4.58
C ALA A 77 5.59 -21.82 -4.29
N VAL A 78 5.69 -22.68 -5.31
CA VAL A 78 5.67 -24.14 -5.14
C VAL A 78 6.90 -24.62 -4.36
N GLN A 79 8.09 -24.05 -4.60
CA GLN A 79 9.28 -24.37 -3.79
C GLN A 79 9.12 -24.01 -2.31
N ASN A 80 8.35 -22.96 -2.00
CA ASN A 80 8.05 -22.55 -0.64
C ASN A 80 6.93 -23.38 0.02
N GLN A 81 6.19 -24.16 -0.76
CA GLN A 81 5.02 -24.91 -0.32
C GLN A 81 4.94 -26.24 -1.10
N ASP A 82 3.83 -26.50 -1.80
CA ASP A 82 3.56 -27.71 -2.55
C ASP A 82 2.51 -27.42 -3.64
N PHE A 83 2.08 -28.46 -4.37
CA PHE A 83 1.16 -28.30 -5.51
C PHE A 83 -0.28 -27.91 -5.13
N THR A 84 -0.70 -28.04 -3.86
CA THR A 84 -2.06 -27.67 -3.43
C THR A 84 -2.34 -26.17 -3.52
N LEU A 85 -1.31 -25.34 -3.70
CA LEU A 85 -1.45 -23.91 -4.00
C LEU A 85 -2.39 -23.61 -5.17
N ILE A 86 -2.53 -24.55 -6.12
CA ILE A 86 -3.44 -24.36 -7.25
C ILE A 86 -4.90 -24.15 -6.82
N ASP A 87 -5.33 -24.79 -5.72
CA ASP A 87 -6.70 -24.66 -5.22
C ASP A 87 -6.97 -23.24 -4.70
N ASP A 88 -6.00 -22.67 -3.97
CA ASP A 88 -6.04 -21.27 -3.52
C ASP A 88 -6.03 -20.29 -4.71
N TYR A 89 -5.20 -20.57 -5.73
CA TYR A 89 -5.10 -19.68 -6.90
C TYR A 89 -6.38 -19.65 -7.71
N VAL A 90 -7.00 -20.81 -7.94
CA VAL A 90 -8.25 -20.92 -8.69
C VAL A 90 -9.40 -20.26 -7.92
N THR A 91 -9.58 -20.61 -6.64
CA THR A 91 -10.69 -20.05 -5.84
C THR A 91 -10.52 -18.55 -5.58
N GLY A 92 -9.30 -18.09 -5.31
CA GLY A 92 -8.99 -16.68 -5.15
C GLY A 92 -9.24 -15.87 -6.43
N LEU A 93 -8.89 -16.40 -7.61
CA LEU A 93 -9.14 -15.70 -8.88
C LEU A 93 -10.62 -15.66 -9.21
N GLN A 94 -11.35 -16.76 -8.96
CA GLN A 94 -12.81 -16.79 -9.07
C GLN A 94 -13.47 -15.74 -8.16
N ALA A 95 -13.02 -15.63 -6.90
CA ALA A 95 -13.50 -14.62 -5.98
C ALA A 95 -13.21 -13.20 -6.51
N LEU A 96 -11.98 -12.90 -6.92
CA LEU A 96 -11.61 -11.58 -7.46
C LEU A 96 -12.45 -11.17 -8.68
N LEU A 97 -12.73 -12.10 -9.59
CA LEU A 97 -13.60 -11.86 -10.75
C LEU A 97 -15.07 -11.68 -10.32
N TYR A 98 -15.56 -12.52 -9.41
CA TYR A 98 -16.93 -12.45 -8.90
C TYR A 98 -17.21 -11.13 -8.17
N LEU A 99 -16.32 -10.68 -7.29
CA LEU A 99 -16.51 -9.46 -6.50
C LEU A 99 -16.64 -8.21 -7.37
N LYS A 100 -16.01 -8.17 -8.55
CA LYS A 100 -16.18 -7.08 -9.52
C LYS A 100 -17.62 -6.92 -10.02
N SER A 101 -18.42 -7.98 -9.98
CA SER A 101 -19.83 -7.94 -10.38
C SER A 101 -20.77 -7.42 -9.28
N LEU A 102 -20.30 -7.29 -8.04
CA LEU A 102 -21.15 -7.02 -6.87
C LEU A 102 -21.30 -5.53 -6.52
N GLY A 103 -20.55 -4.63 -7.17
CA GLY A 103 -20.58 -3.20 -6.86
C GLY A 103 -20.16 -2.88 -5.43
N LEU A 104 -19.12 -3.54 -4.92
CA LEU A 104 -18.61 -3.32 -3.56
C LEU A 104 -17.79 -2.03 -3.49
N GLU A 105 -18.39 -0.98 -2.94
CA GLU A 105 -17.73 0.31 -2.76
C GLU A 105 -16.58 0.23 -1.73
N GLY A 106 -15.43 0.79 -2.10
CA GLY A 106 -14.25 0.90 -1.24
C GLY A 106 -13.49 -0.41 -0.97
N TRP A 107 -13.90 -1.54 -1.54
CA TRP A 107 -13.14 -2.79 -1.45
C TRP A 107 -11.96 -2.77 -2.42
N ASP A 108 -10.82 -3.30 -1.98
CA ASP A 108 -9.68 -3.61 -2.84
C ASP A 108 -9.54 -5.13 -2.99
N GLY A 109 -10.03 -5.65 -4.12
CA GLY A 109 -10.12 -7.09 -4.34
C GLY A 109 -11.00 -7.76 -3.28
N GLN A 110 -10.39 -8.62 -2.46
CA GLN A 110 -11.06 -9.32 -1.34
C GLN A 110 -10.96 -8.57 -0.01
N SER A 111 -10.28 -7.42 0.04
CA SER A 111 -10.08 -6.63 1.25
C SER A 111 -11.19 -5.60 1.41
N PRO A 112 -12.01 -5.64 2.49
CA PRO A 112 -12.96 -4.59 2.81
C PRO A 112 -12.25 -3.27 3.16
N PRO A 113 -12.94 -2.12 3.05
CA PRO A 113 -12.43 -0.86 3.57
C PRO A 113 -12.01 -1.00 5.03
N THR A 114 -10.83 -0.49 5.38
CA THR A 114 -10.28 -0.57 6.73
C THR A 114 -11.13 0.25 7.71
N PRO A 115 -11.83 -0.37 8.68
CA PRO A 115 -12.58 0.38 9.68
C PRO A 115 -11.62 0.97 10.72
N LYS A 116 -12.04 2.06 11.39
CA LYS A 116 -11.33 2.56 12.57
C LYS A 116 -11.28 1.49 13.66
N HIS A 117 -10.08 1.00 13.95
CA HIS A 117 -9.89 -0.12 14.87
C HIS A 117 -8.66 0.04 15.76
N GLN A 118 -8.67 -0.65 16.89
CA GLN A 118 -7.48 -0.89 17.70
C GLN A 118 -7.35 -2.38 17.96
N LYS A 119 -6.20 -2.97 17.58
CA LYS A 119 -5.96 -4.42 17.63
C LYS A 119 -7.02 -5.24 16.88
N GLY A 120 -7.49 -4.75 15.73
CA GLY A 120 -8.53 -5.40 14.92
C GLY A 120 -9.95 -5.30 15.46
N LYS A 121 -10.17 -4.58 16.57
CA LYS A 121 -11.51 -4.32 17.13
C LYS A 121 -11.99 -2.93 16.74
N THR A 122 -13.15 -2.86 16.11
CA THR A 122 -13.78 -1.59 15.70
C THR A 122 -14.06 -0.70 16.90
N ILE A 123 -13.82 0.60 16.77
CA ILE A 123 -14.16 1.60 17.78
C ILE A 123 -15.65 1.91 17.66
N LEU A 124 -16.45 1.45 18.62
CA LEU A 124 -17.91 1.57 18.59
C LEU A 124 -18.43 2.91 19.15
N VAL A 125 -17.70 3.49 20.11
CA VAL A 125 -18.12 4.70 20.82
C VAL A 125 -17.71 5.92 20.03
N LYS A 126 -18.69 6.63 19.45
CA LYS A 126 -18.46 7.81 18.59
C LYS A 126 -17.71 8.93 19.30
N ASP A 127 -17.95 9.13 20.60
CA ASP A 127 -17.28 10.15 21.42
C ASP A 127 -15.75 9.94 21.53
N LEU A 128 -15.26 8.73 21.20
CA LEU A 128 -13.82 8.47 21.16
C LEU A 128 -13.17 8.86 19.83
N ILE A 129 -13.95 8.98 18.75
CA ILE A 129 -13.45 9.24 17.41
C ILE A 129 -12.98 10.70 17.34
N GLY A 130 -11.69 10.90 17.09
CA GLY A 130 -11.09 12.24 17.04
C GLY A 130 -10.89 12.92 18.41
N ALA A 131 -11.12 12.22 19.52
CA ALA A 131 -10.92 12.76 20.87
C ALA A 131 -9.42 12.98 21.22
N LYS A 132 -8.50 12.53 20.35
CA LYS A 132 -7.05 12.59 20.55
C LYS A 132 -6.58 11.97 21.86
N LEU A 133 -7.26 10.90 22.28
CA LEU A 133 -6.93 10.12 23.47
C LEU A 133 -6.19 8.84 23.04
N PRO A 134 -4.86 8.74 23.22
CA PRO A 134 -4.13 7.52 22.90
C PRO A 134 -4.49 6.37 23.86
N VAL A 135 -4.12 5.13 23.50
CA VAL A 135 -4.54 3.91 24.22
C VAL A 135 -3.57 3.52 25.34
N PHE A 136 -2.94 4.50 26.00
CA PHE A 136 -2.00 4.27 27.10
C PHE A 136 -2.14 5.32 28.22
N GLY A 137 -1.53 5.07 29.38
CA GLY A 137 -1.48 6.01 30.50
C GLY A 137 -2.85 6.45 31.02
N GLU A 138 -2.95 7.73 31.42
CA GLU A 138 -4.19 8.35 31.90
C GLU A 138 -5.24 8.46 30.79
N TYR A 139 -4.82 8.65 29.54
CA TYR A 139 -5.73 8.69 28.39
C TYR A 139 -6.50 7.38 28.23
N ARG A 140 -5.87 6.23 28.50
CA ARG A 140 -6.57 4.95 28.51
C ARG A 140 -7.66 4.89 29.58
N LYS A 141 -7.45 5.48 30.75
CA LYS A 141 -8.48 5.54 31.80
C LYS A 141 -9.65 6.40 31.35
N GLN A 142 -9.38 7.58 30.78
CA GLN A 142 -10.41 8.46 30.20
C GLN A 142 -11.21 7.74 29.10
N ARG A 143 -10.55 7.02 28.19
CA ARG A 143 -11.24 6.20 27.17
C ARG A 143 -12.14 5.16 27.81
N ASN A 144 -11.69 4.48 28.86
CA ASN A 144 -12.49 3.49 29.57
C ASN A 144 -13.71 4.12 30.24
N GLU A 145 -13.56 5.31 30.84
CA GLU A 145 -14.66 6.05 31.48
C GLU A 145 -15.72 6.45 30.46
N ILE A 146 -15.31 7.04 29.32
CA ILE A 146 -16.21 7.38 28.21
C ILE A 146 -16.95 6.13 27.70
N THR A 147 -16.21 5.03 27.53
CA THR A 147 -16.77 3.75 27.07
C THR A 147 -17.78 3.18 28.06
N GLN A 148 -17.45 3.19 29.36
CA GLN A 148 -18.35 2.73 30.42
C GLN A 148 -19.60 3.59 30.52
N LYS A 149 -19.47 4.91 30.36
CA LYS A 149 -20.61 5.83 30.32
C LYS A 149 -21.52 5.49 29.15
N TYR A 150 -20.98 5.36 27.94
CA TYR A 150 -21.74 4.96 26.75
C TYR A 150 -22.51 3.66 26.98
N PHE A 151 -21.88 2.61 27.49
CA PHE A 151 -22.56 1.32 27.70
C PHE A 151 -23.57 1.30 28.86
N LYS A 152 -23.47 2.24 29.81
CA LYS A 152 -24.49 2.41 30.86
C LYS A 152 -25.73 3.12 30.34
N GLU A 153 -25.55 4.06 29.42
CA GLU A 153 -26.60 4.90 28.86
C GLU A 153 -27.25 4.27 27.62
N ALA A 154 -26.54 3.41 26.90
CA ALA A 154 -27.04 2.75 25.71
C ALA A 154 -28.12 1.71 26.05
N ASP A 155 -29.30 1.87 25.45
CA ASP A 155 -30.32 0.82 25.43
C ASP A 155 -29.95 -0.22 24.37
N ILE A 156 -29.45 -1.38 24.80
CA ILE A 156 -29.06 -2.48 23.91
C ILE A 156 -30.25 -3.15 23.22
N LEU A 157 -31.49 -2.87 23.65
CA LEU A 157 -32.72 -3.40 23.05
C LEU A 157 -33.38 -2.42 22.07
N ASP A 158 -32.78 -1.23 21.88
CA ASP A 158 -33.25 -0.25 20.91
C ASP A 158 -33.33 -0.87 19.50
N GLU A 159 -34.36 -0.49 18.75
CA GLU A 159 -34.61 -0.94 17.38
C GLU A 159 -33.38 -0.78 16.48
N GLN A 160 -32.55 0.26 16.70
CA GLN A 160 -31.33 0.51 15.93
C GLN A 160 -30.29 -0.63 16.02
N PHE A 161 -30.35 -1.44 17.08
CA PHE A 161 -29.44 -2.58 17.27
C PHE A 161 -30.06 -3.91 16.85
N LYS A 162 -31.35 -3.94 16.48
CA LYS A 162 -31.98 -5.17 16.02
C LYS A 162 -31.40 -5.56 14.66
N PRO A 163 -30.91 -6.79 14.50
CA PRO A 163 -30.45 -7.27 13.22
C PRO A 163 -31.64 -7.42 12.27
N GLU A 164 -31.38 -7.21 10.99
CA GLU A 164 -32.32 -7.59 9.94
C GLU A 164 -32.71 -9.07 10.08
N PRO A 165 -34.01 -9.44 10.05
CA PRO A 165 -34.47 -10.81 10.26
C PRO A 165 -33.88 -11.81 9.25
N VAL A 166 -33.61 -11.35 8.03
CA VAL A 166 -32.98 -12.14 6.96
C VAL A 166 -31.89 -11.29 6.32
N ARG A 167 -30.63 -11.74 6.42
CA ARG A 167 -29.52 -11.12 5.70
C ARG A 167 -29.62 -11.46 4.21
N PRO A 168 -29.86 -10.50 3.30
CA PRO A 168 -29.96 -10.80 1.89
C PRO A 168 -28.59 -11.21 1.33
N ALA A 169 -28.57 -12.25 0.49
CA ALA A 169 -27.38 -12.58 -0.29
C ALA A 169 -27.18 -11.54 -1.39
N ARG A 170 -25.96 -10.99 -1.51
CA ARG A 170 -25.61 -10.10 -2.61
C ARG A 170 -25.68 -10.88 -3.92
N ARG A 171 -26.18 -10.24 -4.98
CA ARG A 171 -26.28 -10.81 -6.32
C ARG A 171 -25.44 -9.98 -7.30
N PRO A 172 -24.86 -10.61 -8.34
CA PRO A 172 -24.20 -9.87 -9.43
C PRO A 172 -25.13 -8.80 -10.01
N GLN A 173 -24.63 -7.57 -10.05
CA GLN A 173 -25.28 -6.42 -10.68
C GLN A 173 -24.84 -6.26 -12.15
N ALA A 174 -23.75 -6.94 -12.54
CA ALA A 174 -23.20 -6.97 -13.89
C ALA A 174 -22.71 -8.38 -14.25
N PRO A 175 -22.45 -8.68 -15.53
CA PRO A 175 -21.79 -9.93 -15.92
C PRO A 175 -20.42 -10.10 -15.22
N ILE A 176 -20.11 -11.31 -14.77
CA ILE A 176 -18.82 -11.63 -14.16
C ILE A 176 -17.74 -11.57 -15.27
N PRO A 177 -16.67 -10.76 -15.12
CA PRO A 177 -15.61 -10.70 -16.11
C PRO A 177 -14.90 -12.04 -16.29
N ARG A 178 -14.50 -12.35 -17.52
CA ARG A 178 -13.59 -13.46 -17.82
C ARG A 178 -12.15 -12.98 -17.72
N VAL A 179 -11.21 -13.92 -17.67
CA VAL A 179 -9.76 -13.62 -17.69
C VAL A 179 -9.38 -12.76 -18.90
N ALA A 180 -10.00 -13.01 -20.07
CA ALA A 180 -9.74 -12.22 -21.28
C ALA A 180 -10.17 -10.75 -21.14
N ASP A 181 -11.23 -10.47 -20.36
CA ASP A 181 -11.82 -9.14 -20.23
C ASP A 181 -11.01 -8.24 -19.26
N VAL A 182 -10.16 -8.84 -18.43
CA VAL A 182 -9.28 -8.12 -17.48
C VAL A 182 -7.84 -7.99 -17.96
N ARG A 183 -7.48 -8.62 -19.09
CA ARG A 183 -6.11 -8.59 -19.59
C ARG A 183 -5.74 -7.19 -20.08
N GLY A 184 -4.64 -6.65 -19.58
CA GLY A 184 -4.08 -5.38 -20.05
C GLY A 184 -4.77 -4.11 -19.56
N VAL A 185 -5.78 -4.21 -18.66
CA VAL A 185 -6.54 -3.04 -18.18
C VAL A 185 -5.70 -2.02 -17.40
N ALA A 186 -4.49 -2.38 -16.96
CA ALA A 186 -3.56 -1.46 -16.29
C ALA A 186 -2.64 -0.72 -17.27
N LEU A 187 -2.58 -1.09 -18.55
CA LEU A 187 -1.57 -0.56 -19.49
C LEU A 187 -1.69 0.95 -19.70
N ASP A 188 -2.92 1.49 -19.74
CA ASP A 188 -3.17 2.93 -19.89
C ASP A 188 -2.71 3.77 -18.68
N ARG A 189 -2.48 3.12 -17.53
CA ARG A 189 -2.00 3.76 -16.30
C ARG A 189 -0.47 3.71 -16.17
N ILE A 190 0.22 2.99 -17.06
CA ILE A 190 1.68 2.81 -17.02
C ILE A 190 2.30 3.68 -18.12
N THR A 191 2.85 4.83 -17.72
CA THR A 191 3.40 5.83 -18.65
C THR A 191 4.80 6.29 -18.25
N GLU A 192 5.42 7.09 -19.10
CA GLU A 192 6.69 7.75 -18.81
C GLU A 192 6.49 8.91 -17.83
N TYR A 193 7.54 9.22 -17.06
CA TYR A 193 7.50 10.27 -16.04
C TYR A 193 6.97 11.63 -16.54
N LYS A 194 7.35 12.02 -17.76
CA LYS A 194 6.95 13.30 -18.39
C LYS A 194 5.43 13.44 -18.62
N HIS A 195 4.69 12.34 -18.56
CA HIS A 195 3.24 12.31 -18.74
C HIS A 195 2.46 12.28 -17.42
N LEU A 196 3.15 12.30 -16.27
CA LEU A 196 2.53 12.46 -14.97
C LEU A 196 2.26 13.94 -14.72
N ASP A 197 1.09 14.30 -14.22
CA ASP A 197 0.74 15.70 -13.93
C ASP A 197 1.35 16.15 -12.59
N PRO A 198 2.33 17.08 -12.57
CA PRO A 198 2.91 17.59 -11.33
C PRO A 198 2.00 18.61 -10.61
N ARG A 199 0.88 19.02 -11.21
CA ARG A 199 -0.02 20.07 -10.67
C ARG A 199 -1.07 19.55 -9.71
N GLU A 200 -1.19 18.23 -9.55
CA GLU A 200 -2.11 17.58 -8.62
C GLU A 200 -1.36 16.96 -7.43
N PRO A 201 -0.66 17.76 -6.59
CA PRO A 201 0.07 17.21 -5.46
C PRO A 201 -0.90 16.65 -4.41
N ALA A 202 -0.47 15.59 -3.74
CA ALA A 202 -1.14 15.04 -2.59
C ALA A 202 -0.39 15.39 -1.29
N VAL A 203 -1.08 15.35 -0.16
CA VAL A 203 -0.48 15.41 1.18
C VAL A 203 -0.93 14.21 1.99
N ALA A 204 -0.10 13.78 2.93
CA ALA A 204 -0.49 12.72 3.84
C ALA A 204 -1.44 13.27 4.93
N ILE A 205 -2.37 12.44 5.38
CA ILE A 205 -3.23 12.66 6.57
C ILE A 205 -3.14 11.42 7.46
N ILE A 206 -3.03 11.64 8.77
CA ILE A 206 -2.98 10.56 9.77
C ILE A 206 -4.35 10.47 10.44
N ASP A 207 -4.87 9.25 10.56
CA ASP A 207 -6.01 8.95 11.43
C ASP A 207 -5.51 8.60 12.83
N ASP A 208 -5.69 9.53 13.76
CA ASP A 208 -5.28 9.39 15.16
C ASP A 208 -5.94 8.19 15.84
N ASP A 209 -7.13 7.75 15.38
CA ASP A 209 -7.85 6.62 15.96
C ASP A 209 -7.24 5.27 15.57
N LEU A 210 -6.52 5.20 14.45
CA LEU A 210 -5.76 4.03 14.00
C LEU A 210 -4.31 4.04 14.50
N CYS A 211 -3.80 5.22 14.88
CA CYS A 211 -2.42 5.40 15.28
C CYS A 211 -2.06 4.53 16.51
N VAL A 212 -0.84 3.98 16.49
CA VAL A 212 -0.25 3.21 17.61
C VAL A 212 0.98 3.90 18.22
N ASN A 213 1.13 5.20 17.95
CA ASN A 213 2.09 6.09 18.61
C ASN A 213 3.58 5.69 18.46
N CYS A 214 3.94 4.95 17.40
CA CYS A 214 5.30 4.43 17.21
C CYS A 214 6.33 5.45 16.73
N GLY A 215 5.90 6.61 16.22
CA GLY A 215 6.78 7.66 15.70
C GLY A 215 7.53 7.32 14.39
N LYS A 216 7.26 6.19 13.73
CA LYS A 216 7.97 5.81 12.48
C LYS A 216 7.76 6.83 11.35
N CYS A 217 6.54 7.37 11.21
CA CYS A 217 6.25 8.43 10.25
C CYS A 217 7.10 9.68 10.52
N TYR A 218 7.18 10.10 11.78
CA TYR A 218 8.00 11.22 12.25
C TYR A 218 9.48 11.00 11.93
N MET A 219 10.06 9.86 12.35
CA MET A 219 11.47 9.53 12.10
C MET A 219 11.80 9.51 10.61
N THR A 220 10.97 8.87 9.78
CA THR A 220 11.20 8.80 8.34
C THR A 220 11.05 10.18 7.67
N CYS A 221 10.12 11.02 8.11
CA CYS A 221 10.01 12.37 7.57
C CYS A 221 11.20 13.25 7.97
N ASN A 222 11.78 13.02 9.16
CA ASN A 222 12.95 13.77 9.60
C ASN A 222 14.24 13.34 8.89
N ASP A 223 14.54 12.05 8.89
CA ASP A 223 15.87 11.58 8.46
C ASP A 223 15.89 11.15 6.98
N SER A 224 14.73 11.15 6.32
CA SER A 224 14.60 10.75 4.91
C SER A 224 13.59 11.60 4.13
N GLY A 225 13.12 12.71 4.72
CA GLY A 225 12.07 13.54 4.13
C GLY A 225 12.31 15.03 4.34
N TYR A 226 11.27 15.71 4.84
CA TYR A 226 11.14 17.17 4.83
C TYR A 226 10.83 17.76 6.21
N GLN A 227 10.99 16.98 7.28
CA GLN A 227 10.73 17.41 8.67
C GLN A 227 9.31 18.01 8.85
N ALA A 228 8.34 17.47 8.09
CA ALA A 228 6.98 18.00 7.97
C ALA A 228 5.97 17.29 8.89
N ILE A 229 6.45 16.61 9.92
CA ILE A 229 5.62 15.93 10.91
C ILE A 229 6.08 16.39 12.29
N THR A 230 5.17 16.89 13.11
CA THR A 230 5.41 17.10 14.54
C THR A 230 4.96 15.87 15.30
N PHE A 231 5.58 15.61 16.46
CA PHE A 231 5.26 14.46 17.29
C PHE A 231 5.06 14.95 18.71
N ASP A 232 3.83 14.85 19.21
CA ASP A 232 3.47 15.39 20.52
C ASP A 232 4.23 14.66 21.65
N PRO A 233 4.91 15.38 22.56
CA PRO A 233 5.79 14.75 23.56
C PRO A 233 5.04 14.03 24.69
N VAL A 234 3.71 14.20 24.80
CA VAL A 234 2.90 13.61 25.89
C VAL A 234 1.98 12.51 25.36
N THR A 235 1.19 12.85 24.33
CA THR A 235 0.24 11.95 23.68
C THR A 235 0.90 11.04 22.65
N HIS A 236 2.09 11.39 22.16
CA HIS A 236 2.79 10.69 21.08
C HIS A 236 1.93 10.56 19.81
N ILE A 237 1.04 11.53 19.56
CA ILE A 237 0.25 11.62 18.34
C ILE A 237 1.04 12.45 17.31
N PRO A 238 1.31 11.92 16.11
CA PRO A 238 1.95 12.66 15.04
C PRO A 238 0.96 13.61 14.34
N TYR A 239 1.41 14.81 13.97
CA TYR A 239 0.62 15.76 13.19
C TYR A 239 1.39 16.22 11.95
N ILE A 240 0.72 16.23 10.80
CA ILE A 240 1.32 16.62 9.51
C ILE A 240 1.18 18.13 9.33
N THR A 241 2.30 18.79 9.04
CA THR A 241 2.33 20.23 8.81
C THR A 241 2.10 20.56 7.33
N GLU A 242 1.88 21.84 7.03
CA GLU A 242 1.68 22.32 5.65
C GLU A 242 2.91 22.12 4.74
N ASP A 243 4.08 21.88 5.35
CA ASP A 243 5.35 21.59 4.68
C ASP A 243 5.40 20.21 4.00
N CYS A 244 4.36 19.39 4.19
CA CYS A 244 4.25 18.08 3.55
C CYS A 244 4.33 18.20 2.03
N THR A 245 5.28 17.49 1.42
CA THR A 245 5.51 17.48 -0.03
C THR A 245 4.80 16.35 -0.76
N GLY A 246 4.15 15.45 -0.03
CA GLY A 246 3.45 14.31 -0.63
C GLY A 246 4.35 13.15 -1.08
N CYS A 247 5.56 13.01 -0.53
CA CYS A 247 6.51 11.96 -0.95
C CYS A 247 6.10 10.52 -0.60
N THR A 248 5.04 10.34 0.20
CA THR A 248 4.45 9.04 0.57
C THR A 248 5.33 8.14 1.47
N LEU A 249 6.56 8.54 1.81
CA LEU A 249 7.46 7.73 2.66
C LEU A 249 6.86 7.37 4.03
N CYS A 250 6.14 8.30 4.66
CA CYS A 250 5.49 8.06 5.96
C CYS A 250 4.40 6.98 5.87
N VAL A 251 3.61 6.97 4.78
CA VAL A 251 2.60 5.94 4.51
C VAL A 251 3.28 4.57 4.36
N SER A 252 4.38 4.51 3.59
CA SER A 252 5.10 3.27 3.29
C SER A 252 5.76 2.60 4.49
N VAL A 253 6.00 3.33 5.59
CA VAL A 253 6.63 2.78 6.81
C VAL A 253 5.65 2.62 7.98
N CYS A 254 4.41 3.10 7.83
CA CYS A 254 3.41 2.99 8.87
C CYS A 254 3.08 1.51 9.11
N PRO A 255 3.11 1.02 10.36
CA PRO A 255 2.83 -0.39 10.64
C PRO A 255 1.33 -0.72 10.61
N ILE A 256 0.46 0.29 10.53
CA ILE A 256 -1.00 0.13 10.53
C ILE A 256 -1.51 0.50 9.14
N ILE A 257 -2.12 -0.48 8.46
CA ILE A 257 -2.73 -0.32 7.13
C ILE A 257 -3.76 0.81 7.20
N ASP A 258 -3.73 1.70 6.21
CA ASP A 258 -4.61 2.87 6.06
C ASP A 258 -4.63 3.88 7.21
N CYS A 259 -3.76 3.75 8.22
CA CYS A 259 -3.63 4.77 9.27
C CYS A 259 -3.14 6.11 8.71
N ILE A 260 -2.37 6.08 7.63
CA ILE A 260 -1.96 7.28 6.90
C ILE A 260 -2.44 7.14 5.46
N THR A 261 -3.17 8.14 4.97
CA THR A 261 -3.70 8.18 3.60
C THR A 261 -3.18 9.41 2.86
N MET A 262 -3.13 9.33 1.52
CA MET A 262 -2.78 10.46 0.66
C MET A 262 -4.06 11.12 0.15
N VAL A 263 -4.21 12.41 0.36
CA VAL A 263 -5.36 13.19 -0.14
C VAL A 263 -4.89 14.32 -1.05
N PRO A 264 -5.72 14.78 -2.00
CA PRO A 264 -5.39 15.96 -2.82
C PRO A 264 -5.08 17.17 -1.94
N ARG A 265 -3.99 17.87 -2.26
CA ARG A 265 -3.59 19.09 -1.54
C ARG A 265 -4.54 20.23 -1.89
N THR A 266 -5.09 20.88 -0.88
CA THR A 266 -5.99 22.03 -1.03
C THR A 266 -5.24 23.37 -1.10
N THR A 267 -4.00 23.42 -0.61
CA THR A 267 -3.17 24.63 -0.57
C THR A 267 -2.17 24.68 -1.72
N GLN A 268 -1.79 25.89 -2.15
CA GLN A 268 -0.78 26.07 -3.20
C GLN A 268 0.54 25.39 -2.80
N TYR A 269 1.04 24.52 -3.68
CA TYR A 269 2.32 23.85 -3.47
C TYR A 269 3.46 24.68 -4.06
N SER A 270 4.42 25.04 -3.21
CA SER A 270 5.65 25.72 -3.63
C SER A 270 6.84 24.80 -3.40
N ILE A 271 7.61 24.56 -4.46
CA ILE A 271 8.78 23.68 -4.41
C ILE A 271 9.89 24.41 -3.65
N LYS A 272 10.33 23.82 -2.54
CA LYS A 272 11.45 24.32 -1.74
C LYS A 272 12.77 24.14 -2.51
N ARG A 273 13.30 25.22 -3.08
CA ARG A 273 14.56 25.22 -3.86
C ARG A 273 15.81 25.44 -3.01
N GLY A 274 15.67 25.77 -1.72
CA GLY A 274 16.78 26.10 -0.82
C GLY A 274 17.33 27.51 -1.03
N LEU A 275 17.76 27.84 -2.25
CA LEU A 275 18.22 29.18 -2.65
C LEU A 275 17.18 29.90 -3.52
N THR A 276 17.26 31.23 -3.55
CA THR A 276 16.47 32.03 -4.49
C THR A 276 16.98 31.81 -5.91
N LYS A 277 16.08 31.91 -6.89
CA LYS A 277 16.41 31.75 -8.31
C LYS A 277 17.50 32.72 -8.75
N GLN A 278 17.49 33.95 -8.23
CA GLN A 278 18.50 34.96 -8.49
C GLN A 278 19.90 34.52 -8.06
N ILE A 279 20.05 33.94 -6.86
CA ILE A 279 21.34 33.42 -6.39
C ILE A 279 21.77 32.18 -7.20
N MET A 280 20.82 31.37 -7.68
CA MET A 280 21.14 30.25 -8.57
C MET A 280 21.66 30.73 -9.94
N ASP A 281 21.02 31.74 -10.52
CA ASP A 281 21.39 32.31 -11.83
C ASP A 281 22.73 33.07 -11.75
N GLU A 282 22.98 33.80 -10.65
CA GLU A 282 24.26 34.47 -10.39
C GLU A 282 25.42 33.47 -10.22
N ASN A 283 25.20 32.36 -9.49
CA ASN A 283 26.20 31.30 -9.33
C ASN A 283 26.44 30.50 -10.62
N ALA A 284 25.40 30.25 -11.42
CA ALA A 284 25.53 29.56 -12.70
C ALA A 284 26.30 30.41 -13.73
N SER A 285 26.11 31.73 -13.70
CA SER A 285 26.89 32.70 -14.47
C SER A 285 28.35 32.77 -14.00
N ALA A 286 28.58 32.77 -12.68
CA ALA A 286 29.94 32.75 -12.11
C ALA A 286 30.72 31.46 -12.39
N LEU A 287 30.03 30.33 -12.59
CA LEU A 287 30.61 29.03 -12.95
C LEU A 287 30.68 28.78 -14.47
N GLY A 288 30.21 29.72 -15.31
CA GLY A 288 30.23 29.61 -16.77
C GLY A 288 29.33 28.52 -17.35
N ILE A 289 28.30 28.09 -16.60
CA ILE A 289 27.39 27.00 -17.00
C ILE A 289 26.21 27.52 -17.84
N VAL A 290 25.93 28.82 -17.77
CA VAL A 290 24.90 29.48 -18.58
C VAL A 290 25.58 30.64 -19.32
N GLN A 291 25.48 30.63 -20.65
CA GLN A 291 25.78 31.80 -21.50
C GLN A 291 24.56 32.72 -21.57
#